data_AF-A0A5E4R729-F1
#
_entry.id   AF-A0A5E4R729-F1
#
_cell.length_a   1.000
_cell.length_b   1.000
_cell.length_c   1.000
_cell.angle_alpha   90.00
_cell.angle_beta   90.00
_cell.angle_gamma   90.00
#
_symmetry.space_group_name_H-M   'P 1'
#
loop_
_entity.id
_entity.type
_entity.pdbx_description
1 polymer ?
#
loop_
_entity_poly.entity_id
_entity_poly.type
_entity_poly.pdbx_seq_one_letter_code
_entity_poly.pdbx_strand_id
1 'polypeptide(L)' 'MKLFTAGVDMYPVSGKYGEGYIGSARGVAVHVRAKGPEGAQDHTGCTWPLVSVAAPNQPLPTEPWIAVIRRGSCNFEIK' A
#
# COMPACT_ATOMS: atom_id res chain seq x y z
N MET A 1 9.05 -0.72 2.21
CA MET A 1 8.16 0.30 1.60
C MET A 1 7.76 1.32 2.66
N LYS A 2 7.31 2.51 2.28
CA LYS A 2 6.99 3.56 3.25
C LYS A 2 5.57 3.33 3.76
N LEU A 3 5.44 2.88 5.01
CA LEU A 3 4.14 2.68 5.65
C LEU A 3 3.60 4.07 6.03
N PHE A 4 2.45 4.45 5.48
CA PHE A 4 1.82 5.73 5.76
C PHE A 4 0.35 5.56 6.13
N THR A 5 -0.10 6.41 7.05
CA THR A 5 -1.52 6.55 7.37
C THR A 5 -2.19 7.32 6.24
N ALA A 6 -3.02 6.66 5.44
CA ALA A 6 -3.90 7.31 4.48
C ALA A 6 -5.05 7.98 5.25
N GLY A 7 -5.02 9.31 5.35
CA GLY A 7 -6.19 10.09 5.75
C GLY A 7 -7.16 10.18 4.58
N VAL A 8 -8.29 9.51 4.68
CA VAL A 8 -9.48 9.79 3.86
C VAL A 8 -10.40 10.66 4.71
N ASP A 9 -10.86 11.80 4.18
CA ASP A 9 -11.73 12.76 4.89
C ASP A 9 -13.09 12.14 5.25
N MET A 10 -13.16 11.43 6.38
CA MET A 10 -14.38 11.18 7.18
C MET A 10 -13.97 10.56 8.54
N TYR A 11 -13.81 11.40 9.57
CA TYR A 11 -13.26 11.10 10.91
C TYR A 11 -11.75 10.79 10.95
N PRO A 12 -11.02 11.09 12.04
CA PRO A 12 -9.59 10.76 12.12
C PRO A 12 -9.42 9.24 12.15
N VAL A 13 -9.09 8.66 11.00
CA VAL A 13 -8.61 7.28 10.92
C VAL A 13 -7.25 7.25 11.59
N SER A 14 -7.19 6.74 12.82
CA SER A 14 -5.96 6.66 13.59
C SER A 14 -5.15 5.42 13.20
N GLY A 15 -3.84 5.61 13.04
CA GLY A 15 -2.86 4.56 12.80
C GLY A 15 -1.59 4.88 13.56
N LYS A 16 -0.80 3.87 13.91
CA LYS A 16 0.51 4.06 14.56
C LYS A 16 1.60 4.02 13.50
N TYR A 17 2.63 4.84 13.69
CA TYR A 17 3.88 4.72 12.93
C TYR A 17 4.56 3.39 13.28
N GLY A 18 5.19 2.76 12.30
CA GLY A 18 6.09 1.63 12.54
C GLY A 18 7.40 2.10 13.19
N GLU A 19 8.26 1.15 13.55
CA GLU A 19 9.54 1.43 14.23
C GLU A 19 10.61 2.05 13.31
N GLY A 20 10.32 2.21 12.01
CA GLY A 20 11.21 2.81 11.04
C GLY A 20 11.14 4.34 11.00
N TYR A 21 11.14 4.89 9.78
CA TYR A 21 11.08 6.33 9.57
C TYR A 21 9.79 6.95 10.14
N ILE A 22 9.96 8.00 10.95
CA ILE A 22 8.86 8.82 11.48
C ILE A 22 8.97 10.20 10.82
N GLY A 23 7.95 10.55 10.04
CA GLY A 23 7.84 11.86 9.38
C GLY A 23 6.54 11.99 8.60
N SER A 24 6.21 13.22 8.20
CA SER A 24 5.00 13.47 7.42
C SER A 24 5.15 12.98 5.98
N ALA A 25 4.12 12.35 5.44
CA ALA A 25 4.00 12.10 4.01
C ALA A 25 2.58 12.32 3.52
N ARG A 26 2.47 12.62 2.24
CA ARG A 26 1.22 12.94 1.56
C ARG A 26 1.26 12.35 0.16
N GLY A 27 0.11 11.92 -0.33
CA GLY A 27 -0.04 11.33 -1.65
C GLY A 27 -1.37 10.61 -1.79
N VAL A 28 -1.66 10.14 -3.00
CA VAL A 28 -2.87 9.36 -3.27
C VAL A 28 -2.76 7.98 -2.62
N ALA A 29 -3.79 7.55 -1.89
CA ALA A 29 -3.84 6.19 -1.35
C ALA A 29 -4.16 5.19 -2.47
N VAL A 30 -3.27 4.23 -2.71
CA VAL A 30 -3.40 3.22 -3.77
C VAL A 30 -3.47 1.84 -3.12
N HIS A 31 -4.63 1.19 -3.21
CA HIS A 31 -4.75 -0.21 -2.85
C HIS A 31 -4.07 -1.07 -3.90
N VAL A 32 -3.08 -1.87 -3.46
CA VAL A 32 -2.26 -2.70 -4.34
C VAL A 32 -2.48 -4.19 -4.10
N ARG A 33 -2.22 -4.98 -5.14
CA ARG A 33 -2.15 -6.44 -5.11
C ARG A 33 -1.00 -6.96 -5.97
N ALA A 34 -0.65 -8.23 -5.82
CA ALA A 34 0.34 -8.86 -6.69
C ALA A 34 -0.19 -8.98 -8.14
N LYS A 35 0.72 -8.89 -9.11
CA LYS A 35 0.41 -9.06 -10.54
C LYS A 35 0.11 -10.53 -10.86
N GLY A 36 -0.72 -10.73 -11.88
CA GLY A 36 -1.03 -12.06 -12.42
C GLY A 36 -2.31 -12.68 -11.83
N PRO A 37 -2.68 -13.89 -12.30
CA PRO A 37 -3.90 -14.59 -11.89
C PRO A 37 -3.87 -14.99 -10.41
N GLU A 38 -2.78 -15.61 -9.96
CA GLU A 38 -2.58 -16.01 -8.56
C GLU A 38 -2.48 -14.79 -7.62
N GLY A 39 -2.00 -13.67 -8.14
CA GLY A 39 -1.88 -12.41 -7.41
C GLY A 39 -3.19 -11.64 -7.23
N ALA A 40 -4.29 -12.07 -7.87
CA ALA A 40 -5.59 -11.38 -7.80
C ALA A 40 -6.15 -11.29 -6.37
N GLN A 41 -5.79 -12.24 -5.50
CA GLN A 41 -6.20 -12.30 -4.10
C GLN A 41 -5.06 -11.98 -3.12
N ASP A 42 -3.85 -11.70 -3.63
CA ASP A 42 -2.71 -11.35 -2.80
C ASP A 42 -2.60 -9.83 -2.67
N HIS A 43 -3.22 -9.31 -1.61
CA HIS A 43 -3.17 -7.90 -1.22
C HIS A 43 -2.11 -7.61 -0.15
N THR A 44 -1.23 -8.59 0.14
CA THR A 44 -0.36 -8.53 1.32
C THR A 44 0.93 -7.75 1.10
N GLY A 45 1.28 -7.50 -0.16
CA GLY A 45 2.54 -6.86 -0.54
C GLY A 45 3.76 -7.79 -0.47
N CYS A 46 3.55 -9.08 -0.22
CA CYS A 46 4.64 -10.06 -0.09
C CYS A 46 5.19 -10.49 -1.46
N THR A 47 4.37 -10.45 -2.51
CA THR A 47 4.74 -10.88 -3.86
C THR A 47 4.84 -9.69 -4.79
N TRP A 48 5.99 -9.56 -5.47
CA TRP A 48 6.24 -8.55 -6.49
C TRP A 48 6.14 -9.18 -7.90
N PRO A 49 5.74 -8.43 -8.94
CA PRO A 49 5.45 -6.99 -8.93
C PRO A 49 4.04 -6.63 -8.44
N LEU A 50 3.89 -5.42 -7.88
CA LEU A 50 2.61 -4.88 -7.42
C LEU A 50 1.89 -4.07 -8.51
N VAL A 51 0.55 -4.15 -8.52
CA VAL A 51 -0.33 -3.37 -9.40
C VAL A 51 -1.48 -2.76 -8.61
N SER A 52 -2.08 -1.69 -9.15
CA SER A 52 -3.29 -1.10 -8.59
C SER A 52 -4.45 -2.09 -8.68
N VAL A 53 -5.21 -2.25 -7.59
CA VAL A 53 -6.46 -3.03 -7.61
C VAL A 53 -7.49 -2.35 -8.51
N ALA A 54 -7.56 -1.02 -8.49
CA ALA A 54 -8.53 -0.24 -9.27
C ALA A 54 -8.18 -0.18 -10.77
N ALA A 55 -6.89 -0.23 -11.12
CA ALA A 55 -6.41 -0.16 -12.50
C ALA A 55 -5.20 -1.10 -12.73
N PRO A 56 -5.41 -2.42 -12.76
CA PRO A 56 -4.31 -3.40 -12.77
C PRO A 56 -3.49 -3.44 -14.07
N ASN A 57 -4.04 -2.87 -15.15
CA ASN A 57 -3.39 -2.78 -16.45
C ASN A 57 -2.73 -1.41 -16.70
N GLN A 58 -2.82 -0.50 -15.75
CA GLN A 58 -2.16 0.81 -15.80
C GLN A 58 -0.94 0.82 -14.88
N PRO A 59 0.09 1.64 -15.18
CA PRO A 59 1.19 1.84 -14.25
C PRO A 59 0.68 2.44 -12.93
N LEU A 60 1.43 2.20 -11.85
CA LEU A 60 1.21 2.91 -10.59
C LEU A 60 1.46 4.42 -10.79
N PRO A 61 0.84 5.29 -9.96
CA PRO A 61 0.92 6.74 -10.15
C PRO A 61 2.36 7.27 -10.18
N THR A 62 2.56 8.32 -10.98
CA THR A 62 3.83 9.06 -11.05
C THR A 62 3.93 10.14 -9.98
N GLU A 63 2.80 10.70 -9.54
CA GLU A 63 2.72 11.62 -8.40
C GLU A 63 2.96 10.88 -7.07
N PRO A 64 3.31 11.57 -5.97
CA PRO A 64 3.45 10.93 -4.67
C PRO A 64 2.20 10.12 -4.28
N TRP A 65 2.41 8.86 -3.91
CA TRP A 65 1.35 7.94 -3.54
C TRP A 65 1.74 7.07 -2.34
N ILE A 66 0.72 6.51 -1.70
CA ILE A 66 0.81 5.71 -0.49
C ILE A 66 0.23 4.33 -0.80
N ALA A 67 1.03 3.28 -0.66
CA ALA A 67 0.56 1.92 -0.82
C ALA A 67 -0.35 1.52 0.35
N VAL A 68 -1.56 1.04 0.05
CA VAL A 68 -2.48 0.42 1.01
C VAL A 68 -2.41 -1.08 0.80
N ILE A 69 -1.99 -1.80 1.85
CA ILE A 69 -1.73 -3.24 1.84
C ILE A 69 -2.43 -3.92 3.01
N ARG A 70 -2.92 -5.14 2.77
CA ARG A 70 -3.52 -5.98 3.81
C ARG A 70 -2.42 -6.57 4.69
N ARG A 71 -2.62 -6.55 6.01
CA ARG A 71 -1.72 -7.26 6.94
C ARG A 71 -1.86 -8.77 6.78
N GLY A 72 -0.74 -9.47 6.66
CA GLY A 72 -0.68 -10.94 6.62
C GLY A 72 0.51 -11.44 5.81
N SER A 73 0.73 -12.76 5.83
CA SER A 73 1.63 -13.56 4.98
C SER A 73 3.14 -13.25 5.01
N CYS A 74 3.56 -12.04 5.39
CA CYS A 74 4.96 -11.67 5.59
C CYS A 74 5.09 -10.49 6.57
N ASN A 75 6.31 -10.28 7.07
CA ASN A 75 6.62 -9.26 8.05
C ASN A 75 6.50 -7.83 7.47
N PHE A 76 6.59 -6.80 8.32
CA PHE A 76 6.44 -5.41 7.88
C PHE A 76 7.66 -4.91 7.11
N GLU A 77 8.83 -5.49 7.34
CA GLU A 77 10.10 -5.10 6.72
C GLU A 77 10.20 -5.59 5.27
N ILE A 78 9.42 -6.63 4.91
CA ILE A 78 9.41 -7.22 3.57
C ILE A 78 8.60 -6.36 2.58
N LYS A 79 7.55 -5.69 3.08
CA LYS A 79 6.73 -4.79 2.28
C LYS A 79 7.31 -3.40 2.35
#